data_AF-A0A2N6IE37-F1
#
_entry.id   AF-A0A2N6IE37-F1
#
_cell.length_a   1.000
_cell.length_b   1.000
_cell.length_c   1.000
_cell.angle_alpha   90.00
_cell.angle_beta   90.00
_cell.angle_gamma   90.00
#
_symmetry.space_group_name_H-M   'P 1'
#
loop_
_entity.id
_entity.type
_entity.pdbx_description
1 polymer ?
#
loop_
_entity_poly.entity_id
_entity_poly.type
_entity_poly.pdbx_seq_one_letter_code
_entity_poly.pdbx_strand_id
1 'polypeptide(L)'
;MVLAPVVIPFDMEVAGYWEAQDPASESYAFYKAPTEFPYDPVKTGRTYKAGSLVSRFFWELTSDGAIKINTVGLACDSRPLNLCAVTGTTIIKAYGPAANAEWRLRSDSNNDGVVDADTTAKYTRKEIELSARPKGEFFLKRSDTFDLTTPGMIEGSTISLVLSELTEPVILSGTFTDGKKHHVSIAAGEATAVAGTRTFSVGGKSLRLPVKMWYDNVQISAAGDGYLLEYEIRRKAQLPADVKAADVDQLEAYERPQLRTEAFGLIDKFIPGPVINAGEKYYSFVLLDFNPDWVSGGGANTIEFSDGNHGTISHHDLIKGKYSEERQFTWSRRADGTLVYDFGFGIEVTARFIKAVNGGYQVLYSIPDPNVGMRYVVHDMVKDAPVAVTEASVPGSYVFTSSDGLTDIHMTLHKDKTVSGSVGGHWFFDTNGDVVSFECTDLNGRELSRYEDCLNSFDHLSTSAFSHIRRLRFMHKDGQNYQVKYDASVYGERFQVVNRDYFTISWTYRWRRIGDELPSVAARSASTFGQAAGARQFNLRNSHEIILAK
;
A
#
# COMPACT_ATOMS: atom_id res chain seq x y z
N MET A 1 -49.03 -18.13 -28.67
CA MET A 1 -48.08 -19.01 -27.96
C MET A 1 -46.89 -18.14 -27.59
N VAL A 2 -46.88 -17.63 -26.35
CA VAL A 2 -45.83 -16.72 -25.86
C VAL A 2 -44.71 -17.59 -25.31
N LEU A 3 -43.54 -17.56 -25.95
CA LEU A 3 -42.35 -18.23 -25.42
C LEU A 3 -41.95 -17.50 -24.13
N ALA A 4 -42.04 -18.21 -23.00
CA ALA A 4 -41.46 -17.74 -21.75
C ALA A 4 -39.95 -17.55 -21.95
N PRO A 5 -39.35 -16.45 -21.46
CA PRO A 5 -37.90 -16.31 -21.48
C PRO A 5 -37.32 -17.41 -20.60
N VAL A 6 -36.58 -18.30 -21.24
CA VAL A 6 -35.76 -19.31 -20.56
C VAL A 6 -34.68 -18.54 -19.78
N VAL A 7 -34.91 -18.36 -18.48
CA VAL A 7 -33.85 -17.94 -17.56
C VAL A 7 -32.98 -19.18 -17.36
N ILE A 8 -31.88 -19.25 -18.11
CA ILE A 8 -30.85 -20.27 -17.89
C ILE A 8 -30.15 -19.88 -16.57
N PRO A 9 -30.12 -20.76 -15.56
CA PRO A 9 -29.43 -20.47 -14.30
C PRO A 9 -27.93 -20.33 -14.55
N PHE A 10 -27.35 -19.30 -13.93
CA PHE A 10 -25.94 -18.95 -14.03
C PHE A 10 -25.10 -19.79 -13.08
N ASP A 11 -24.31 -20.73 -13.61
CA ASP A 11 -23.13 -21.32 -12.93
C ASP A 11 -21.83 -20.67 -13.44
N MET A 12 -21.89 -19.43 -13.94
CA MET A 12 -20.69 -18.68 -14.29
C MET A 12 -20.13 -18.03 -13.03
N GLU A 13 -19.00 -18.52 -12.57
CA GLU A 13 -18.20 -17.83 -11.56
C GLU A 13 -17.70 -16.50 -12.13
N VAL A 14 -18.29 -15.38 -11.66
CA VAL A 14 -18.01 -14.02 -12.15
C VAL A 14 -16.61 -13.54 -11.81
N ALA A 15 -16.04 -14.01 -10.71
CA ALA A 15 -14.72 -13.58 -10.25
C ALA A 15 -13.61 -13.86 -11.27
N GLY A 16 -12.57 -13.04 -11.27
CA GLY A 16 -11.46 -13.14 -12.23
C GLY A 16 -11.51 -12.08 -13.33
N TYR A 17 -10.61 -12.22 -14.30
CA TYR A 17 -10.42 -11.26 -15.38
C TYR A 17 -11.15 -11.67 -16.65
N TRP A 18 -12.00 -10.78 -17.14
CA TRP A 18 -12.78 -10.91 -18.36
C TRP A 18 -12.26 -9.91 -19.38
N GLU A 19 -11.65 -10.45 -20.43
CA GLU A 19 -11.07 -9.67 -21.51
C GLU A 19 -12.11 -9.47 -22.62
N ALA A 20 -12.31 -8.22 -23.04
CA ALA A 20 -13.13 -7.95 -24.21
C ALA A 20 -12.41 -8.41 -25.48
N GLN A 21 -13.15 -9.04 -26.41
CA GLN A 21 -12.59 -9.45 -27.70
C GLN A 21 -12.37 -8.27 -28.66
N ASP A 22 -13.07 -7.15 -28.42
CA ASP A 22 -12.82 -5.89 -29.11
C ASP A 22 -11.83 -5.04 -28.29
N PRO A 23 -10.65 -4.70 -28.81
CA PRO A 23 -9.67 -3.85 -28.12
C PRO A 23 -10.17 -2.45 -27.75
N ALA A 24 -11.21 -1.95 -28.43
CA ALA A 24 -11.82 -0.66 -28.11
C ALA A 24 -12.75 -0.73 -26.89
N SER A 25 -13.17 -1.93 -26.50
CA SER A 25 -14.05 -2.20 -25.37
C SER A 25 -13.28 -2.32 -24.05
N GLU A 26 -14.00 -2.15 -22.94
CA GLU A 26 -13.45 -2.28 -21.58
C GLU A 26 -13.38 -3.74 -21.16
N SER A 27 -12.30 -4.12 -20.48
CA SER A 27 -12.11 -5.40 -19.80
C SER A 27 -12.35 -5.25 -18.29
N TYR A 28 -12.83 -6.29 -17.63
CA TYR A 28 -13.26 -6.24 -16.23
C TYR A 28 -12.53 -7.26 -15.37
N ALA A 29 -12.07 -6.85 -14.19
CA ALA A 29 -11.52 -7.72 -13.17
C ALA A 29 -12.44 -7.73 -11.94
N PHE A 30 -13.06 -8.86 -11.63
CA PHE A 30 -13.99 -9.01 -10.49
C PHE A 30 -13.33 -9.73 -9.32
N TYR A 31 -13.44 -9.16 -8.13
CA TYR A 31 -12.83 -9.66 -6.89
C TYR A 31 -13.91 -10.12 -5.92
N LYS A 32 -13.74 -11.30 -5.31
CA LYS A 32 -14.78 -11.93 -4.46
C LYS A 32 -14.91 -11.30 -3.08
N ALA A 33 -13.82 -10.87 -2.45
CA ALA A 33 -13.86 -10.36 -1.08
C ALA A 33 -12.92 -9.15 -0.89
N PRO A 34 -13.36 -8.06 -0.24
CA PRO A 34 -12.44 -7.00 0.16
C PRO A 34 -11.60 -7.43 1.37
N THR A 35 -10.50 -6.72 1.62
CA THR A 35 -9.78 -6.77 2.89
C THR A 35 -10.72 -6.29 4.02
N GLU A 36 -11.15 -7.18 4.92
CA GLU A 36 -12.07 -6.82 6.00
C GLU A 36 -11.38 -6.20 7.23
N PHE A 37 -11.88 -5.03 7.66
CA PHE A 37 -12.13 -4.61 9.05
C PHE A 37 -12.89 -3.26 9.05
N PRO A 38 -13.94 -3.00 9.87
CA PRO A 38 -15.02 -3.84 10.40
C PRO A 38 -16.35 -3.71 9.60
N TYR A 39 -16.31 -3.33 8.32
CA TYR A 39 -17.51 -3.06 7.50
C TYR A 39 -17.99 -4.28 6.72
N ASP A 40 -19.26 -4.28 6.29
CA ASP A 40 -19.84 -5.31 5.43
C ASP A 40 -18.96 -5.53 4.17
N PRO A 41 -18.57 -6.78 3.86
CA PRO A 41 -17.69 -7.07 2.74
C PRO A 41 -18.39 -6.77 1.41
N VAL A 42 -17.99 -5.68 0.76
CA VAL A 42 -18.44 -5.37 -0.60
C VAL A 42 -17.46 -5.95 -1.62
N LYS A 43 -17.97 -6.73 -2.57
CA LYS A 43 -17.15 -7.25 -3.69
C LYS A 43 -16.68 -6.07 -4.54
N THR A 44 -15.41 -6.08 -4.92
CA THR A 44 -14.79 -4.98 -5.67
C THR A 44 -14.26 -5.44 -7.01
N GLY A 45 -13.83 -4.50 -7.84
CA GLY A 45 -13.23 -4.81 -9.12
C GLY A 45 -12.59 -3.59 -9.77
N ARG A 46 -11.99 -3.84 -10.94
CA ARG A 46 -11.31 -2.83 -11.74
C ARG A 46 -11.68 -2.97 -13.21
N THR A 47 -11.76 -1.84 -13.90
CA THR A 47 -12.01 -1.79 -15.33
C THR A 47 -10.77 -1.31 -16.06
N TYR A 48 -10.44 -1.96 -17.17
CA TYR A 48 -9.26 -1.68 -17.97
C TYR A 48 -9.65 -1.37 -19.41
N LYS A 49 -8.97 -0.41 -20.03
CA LYS A 49 -9.11 -0.11 -21.46
C LYS A 49 -7.73 0.03 -22.07
N ALA A 50 -7.47 -0.71 -23.16
CA ALA A 50 -6.15 -0.79 -23.79
C ALA A 50 -5.01 -1.04 -22.76
N GLY A 51 -5.25 -1.94 -21.80
CA GLY A 51 -4.30 -2.30 -20.73
C GLY A 51 -4.15 -1.29 -19.59
N SER A 52 -4.76 -0.12 -19.68
CA SER A 52 -4.70 0.90 -18.62
C SER A 52 -5.92 0.82 -17.70
N LEU A 53 -5.71 0.96 -16.39
CA LEU A 53 -6.80 1.07 -15.41
C LEU A 53 -7.60 2.36 -15.67
N VAL A 54 -8.90 2.24 -15.90
CA VAL A 54 -9.79 3.39 -16.17
C VAL A 54 -10.80 3.66 -15.08
N SER A 55 -11.21 2.65 -14.31
CA SER A 55 -12.08 2.85 -13.16
C SER A 55 -11.96 1.73 -12.12
N ARG A 56 -12.43 2.03 -10.91
CA ARG A 56 -12.63 1.07 -9.82
C ARG A 56 -14.14 0.90 -9.62
N PHE A 57 -14.56 -0.24 -9.11
CA PHE A 57 -15.98 -0.45 -8.84
C PHE A 57 -16.23 -1.41 -7.69
N PHE A 58 -17.44 -1.35 -7.15
CA PHE A 58 -17.98 -2.38 -6.30
C PHE A 58 -19.21 -3.02 -6.95
N TRP A 59 -19.42 -4.32 -6.73
CA TRP A 59 -20.39 -5.08 -7.50
C TRP A 59 -21.21 -6.06 -6.66
N GLU A 60 -22.40 -6.37 -7.16
CA GLU A 60 -23.34 -7.32 -6.57
C GLU A 60 -24.00 -8.15 -7.67
N LEU A 61 -24.51 -9.34 -7.29
CA LEU A 61 -25.39 -10.11 -8.13
C LEU A 61 -26.83 -9.76 -7.76
N THR A 62 -27.61 -9.33 -8.74
CA THR A 62 -29.04 -9.08 -8.57
C THR A 62 -29.81 -10.39 -8.50
N SER A 63 -31.05 -10.35 -8.00
CA SER A 63 -31.91 -11.54 -7.91
C SER A 63 -32.23 -12.19 -9.26
N ASP A 64 -32.13 -11.44 -10.37
CA ASP A 64 -32.28 -11.95 -11.74
C ASP A 64 -30.96 -12.45 -12.35
N GLY A 65 -29.88 -12.53 -11.56
CA GLY A 65 -28.58 -13.05 -11.97
C GLY A 65 -27.73 -12.06 -12.78
N ALA A 66 -28.15 -10.79 -12.91
CA ALA A 66 -27.34 -9.75 -13.53
C ALA A 66 -26.23 -9.29 -12.57
N ILE A 67 -25.12 -8.82 -13.13
CA ILE A 67 -24.04 -8.22 -12.36
C ILE A 67 -24.28 -6.71 -12.36
N LYS A 68 -24.50 -6.13 -11.18
CA LYS A 68 -24.57 -4.68 -11.03
C LYS A 68 -23.21 -4.17 -10.57
N ILE A 69 -22.66 -3.24 -11.34
CA ILE A 69 -21.40 -2.56 -11.10
C ILE A 69 -21.72 -1.11 -10.72
N ASN A 70 -21.17 -0.65 -9.61
CA ASN A 70 -21.20 0.75 -9.20
C ASN A 70 -19.79 1.31 -9.34
N THR A 71 -19.59 2.13 -10.37
CA THR A 71 -18.31 2.72 -10.73
C THR A 71 -17.99 3.89 -9.82
N VAL A 72 -16.73 3.97 -9.40
CA VAL A 72 -16.20 5.08 -8.62
C VAL A 72 -15.01 5.71 -9.33
N GLY A 73 -14.82 7.00 -9.14
CA GLY A 73 -13.69 7.71 -9.73
C GLY A 73 -12.34 7.15 -9.24
N LEU A 74 -11.32 7.14 -10.11
CA LEU A 74 -9.97 6.67 -9.78
C LEU A 74 -9.33 7.42 -8.60
N ALA A 75 -9.77 8.65 -8.35
CA ALA A 75 -9.33 9.47 -7.23
C ALA A 75 -9.88 9.00 -5.87
N CYS A 76 -10.85 8.07 -5.83
CA CYS A 76 -11.34 7.52 -4.58
C CYS A 76 -10.54 6.30 -4.15
N ASP A 77 -10.02 6.35 -2.92
CA ASP A 77 -9.20 5.33 -2.28
C ASP A 77 -9.84 4.76 -1.01
N SER A 78 -11.09 5.14 -0.70
CA SER A 78 -11.79 4.68 0.48
C SER A 78 -11.87 3.15 0.55
N ARG A 79 -11.68 2.62 1.76
CA ARG A 79 -11.84 1.20 2.08
C ARG A 79 -12.85 1.08 3.23
N PRO A 80 -14.03 0.48 3.00
CA PRO A 80 -14.50 -0.14 1.77
C PRO A 80 -14.86 0.88 0.66
N LEU A 81 -14.83 0.41 -0.59
CA LEU A 81 -15.01 1.26 -1.78
C LEU A 81 -16.44 1.80 -1.92
N ASN A 82 -17.42 1.21 -1.25
CA ASN A 82 -18.80 1.72 -1.20
C ASN A 82 -18.96 3.00 -0.37
N LEU A 83 -17.89 3.48 0.29
CA LEU A 83 -17.85 4.81 0.90
C LEU A 83 -17.56 5.91 -0.13
N CYS A 84 -17.11 5.54 -1.33
CA CYS A 84 -16.90 6.47 -2.43
C CYS A 84 -18.22 6.94 -3.04
N ALA A 85 -18.24 8.17 -3.55
CA ALA A 85 -19.31 8.63 -4.42
C ALA A 85 -19.33 7.80 -5.72
N VAL A 86 -20.48 7.20 -6.02
CA VAL A 86 -20.70 6.48 -7.28
C VAL A 86 -20.81 7.49 -8.41
N THR A 87 -19.96 7.33 -9.42
CA THR A 87 -19.92 8.19 -10.61
C THR A 87 -20.72 7.63 -11.77
N GLY A 88 -21.07 6.34 -11.74
CA GLY A 88 -21.88 5.68 -12.76
C GLY A 88 -22.26 4.27 -12.32
N THR A 89 -23.26 3.70 -12.98
CA THR A 89 -23.76 2.35 -12.73
C THR A 89 -23.84 1.58 -14.05
N THR A 90 -23.35 0.34 -14.05
CA THR A 90 -23.47 -0.57 -15.20
C THR A 90 -24.16 -1.86 -14.78
N ILE A 91 -25.22 -2.24 -15.50
CA ILE A 91 -25.87 -3.55 -15.35
C ILE A 91 -25.40 -4.45 -16.48
N ILE A 92 -24.77 -5.56 -16.12
CA ILE A 92 -24.26 -6.56 -17.06
C ILE A 92 -25.13 -7.80 -17.00
N LYS A 93 -25.66 -8.19 -18.16
CA LYS A 93 -26.26 -9.51 -18.36
C LYS A 93 -25.34 -10.31 -19.28
N ALA A 94 -24.75 -11.36 -18.75
CA ALA A 94 -23.94 -12.29 -19.53
C ALA A 94 -24.84 -13.38 -20.14
N TYR A 95 -24.37 -13.99 -21.22
CA TYR A 95 -25.02 -15.10 -21.93
C TYR A 95 -23.95 -16.04 -22.50
N GLY A 96 -24.24 -17.34 -22.54
CA GLY A 96 -23.34 -18.35 -23.12
C GLY A 96 -22.18 -18.79 -22.19
N PRO A 97 -21.22 -19.57 -22.70
CA PRO A 97 -20.12 -20.14 -21.91
C PRO A 97 -19.00 -19.13 -21.63
N ALA A 98 -18.25 -19.32 -20.53
CA ALA A 98 -17.18 -18.40 -20.09
C ALA A 98 -16.04 -18.17 -21.11
N ALA A 99 -15.80 -19.12 -22.01
CA ALA A 99 -14.80 -18.98 -23.07
C ALA A 99 -15.16 -17.92 -24.11
N ASN A 100 -16.45 -17.61 -24.28
CA ASN A 100 -16.96 -16.67 -25.29
C ASN A 100 -18.32 -16.11 -24.86
N ALA A 101 -18.37 -15.51 -23.67
CA ALA A 101 -19.59 -15.00 -23.09
C ALA A 101 -20.01 -13.72 -23.81
N GLU A 102 -21.26 -13.64 -24.24
CA GLU A 102 -21.84 -12.41 -24.77
C GLU A 102 -22.40 -11.59 -23.60
N TRP A 103 -21.92 -10.38 -23.42
CA TRP A 103 -22.34 -9.49 -22.34
C TRP A 103 -23.12 -8.33 -22.93
N ARG A 104 -24.31 -8.10 -22.41
CA ARG A 104 -25.08 -6.88 -22.63
C ARG A 104 -24.88 -5.95 -21.45
N LEU A 105 -24.34 -4.76 -21.73
CA LEU A 105 -23.99 -3.75 -20.75
C LEU A 105 -24.94 -2.56 -20.90
N ARG A 106 -25.67 -2.25 -19.84
CA ARG A 106 -26.53 -1.06 -19.75
C ARG A 106 -25.88 -0.10 -18.77
N SER A 107 -25.31 0.99 -19.28
CA SER A 107 -24.54 1.96 -18.51
C SER A 107 -25.31 3.26 -18.33
N ASP A 108 -25.32 3.73 -17.10
CA ASP A 108 -25.75 5.06 -16.65
C ASP A 108 -24.47 5.75 -16.15
N SER A 109 -23.93 6.65 -16.96
CA SER A 109 -22.58 7.20 -16.80
C SER A 109 -22.52 8.42 -15.88
N ASN A 110 -23.67 8.98 -15.51
CA ASN A 110 -23.80 10.11 -14.59
C ASN A 110 -24.60 9.75 -13.32
N ASN A 111 -25.08 8.51 -13.23
CA ASN A 111 -25.84 7.95 -12.12
C ASN A 111 -27.16 8.70 -11.86
N ASP A 112 -27.85 9.16 -12.92
CA ASP A 112 -29.13 9.87 -12.84
C ASP A 112 -30.37 8.95 -12.94
N GLY A 113 -30.15 7.65 -13.13
CA GLY A 113 -31.17 6.62 -13.29
C GLY A 113 -31.61 6.40 -14.75
N VAL A 114 -31.04 7.11 -15.72
CA VAL A 114 -31.29 6.96 -17.15
C VAL A 114 -30.15 6.19 -17.80
N VAL A 115 -30.50 5.21 -18.64
CA VAL A 115 -29.49 4.44 -19.38
C VAL A 115 -28.99 5.28 -20.56
N ASP A 116 -27.72 5.67 -20.50
CA ASP A 116 -27.03 6.40 -21.56
C ASP A 116 -26.58 5.49 -22.71
N ALA A 117 -26.17 4.27 -22.38
CA ALA A 117 -25.62 3.32 -23.34
C ALA A 117 -26.14 1.89 -23.09
N ASP A 118 -26.51 1.20 -24.15
CA ASP A 118 -26.87 -0.22 -24.15
C ASP A 118 -26.07 -0.92 -25.25
N THR A 119 -25.00 -1.60 -24.84
CA THR A 119 -24.03 -2.20 -25.76
C THR A 119 -23.96 -3.71 -25.54
N THR A 120 -23.59 -4.43 -26.58
CA THR A 120 -23.32 -5.88 -26.51
C THR A 120 -21.90 -6.13 -26.97
N ALA A 121 -21.12 -6.87 -26.18
CA ALA A 121 -19.75 -7.23 -26.48
C ALA A 121 -19.43 -8.66 -26.03
N LYS A 122 -18.42 -9.27 -26.64
CA LYS A 122 -17.96 -10.62 -26.28
C LYS A 122 -16.77 -10.56 -25.35
N TYR A 123 -16.83 -11.40 -24.33
CA TYR A 123 -15.83 -11.50 -23.28
C TYR A 123 -15.31 -12.93 -23.15
N THR A 124 -14.02 -13.03 -22.87
CA THR A 124 -13.37 -14.30 -22.56
C THR A 124 -12.73 -14.20 -21.19
N ARG A 125 -13.02 -15.16 -20.30
CA ARG A 125 -12.34 -15.26 -19.00
C ARG A 125 -10.90 -15.70 -19.23
N LYS A 126 -9.94 -14.87 -18.82
CA LYS A 126 -8.51 -15.13 -19.02
C LYS A 126 -8.07 -16.34 -18.20
N GLU A 127 -7.24 -17.16 -18.81
CA GLU A 127 -6.63 -18.33 -18.19
C GLU A 127 -5.23 -17.99 -17.67
N ILE A 128 -4.82 -18.63 -16.58
CA ILE A 128 -3.44 -18.64 -16.13
C ILE A 128 -2.69 -19.75 -16.87
N GLU A 129 -1.60 -19.36 -17.54
CA GLU A 129 -0.72 -20.26 -18.29
C GLU A 129 0.69 -20.22 -17.70
N LEU A 130 0.95 -21.12 -16.74
CA LEU A 130 2.26 -21.19 -16.07
C LEU A 130 3.34 -21.81 -16.97
N SER A 131 2.97 -22.71 -17.89
CA SER A 131 3.91 -23.36 -18.81
C SER A 131 4.52 -22.40 -19.83
N ALA A 132 3.83 -21.30 -20.16
CA ALA A 132 4.35 -20.24 -21.01
C ALA A 132 5.26 -19.26 -20.26
N ARG A 133 5.33 -19.35 -18.92
CA ARG A 133 6.19 -18.49 -18.12
C ARG A 133 7.59 -19.10 -18.01
N PRO A 134 8.65 -18.27 -18.06
CA PRO A 134 10.00 -18.75 -17.79
C PRO A 134 10.06 -19.31 -16.38
N LYS A 135 10.75 -20.44 -16.22
CA LYS A 135 11.06 -20.98 -14.88
C LYS A 135 11.89 -19.96 -14.11
N GLY A 136 11.66 -19.87 -12.81
CA GLY A 136 12.41 -19.00 -11.92
C GLY A 136 11.53 -18.22 -10.95
N GLU A 137 12.20 -17.31 -10.26
CA GLU A 137 11.59 -16.43 -9.27
C GLU A 137 10.72 -15.37 -9.92
N PHE A 138 9.69 -14.94 -9.19
CA PHE A 138 8.89 -13.77 -9.52
C PHE A 138 8.43 -13.07 -8.25
N PHE A 139 7.97 -11.83 -8.38
CA PHE A 139 7.48 -11.04 -7.25
C PHE A 139 6.14 -10.42 -7.60
N LEU A 140 5.17 -10.61 -6.70
CA LEU A 140 3.87 -9.96 -6.80
C LEU A 140 3.93 -8.63 -6.06
N LYS A 141 3.56 -7.54 -6.74
CA LYS A 141 3.51 -6.20 -6.15
C LYS A 141 2.13 -5.55 -6.25
N ARG A 142 1.70 -4.85 -5.21
CA ARG A 142 0.40 -4.15 -5.10
C ARG A 142 0.47 -2.70 -5.54
N SER A 143 1.63 -2.10 -5.35
CA SER A 143 1.88 -0.69 -5.64
C SER A 143 3.07 -0.50 -6.56
N ASP A 144 3.01 0.57 -7.34
CA ASP A 144 4.07 0.99 -8.24
C ASP A 144 5.08 1.93 -7.61
N THR A 145 4.87 2.41 -6.38
CA THR A 145 5.80 3.34 -5.71
C THR A 145 6.56 2.65 -4.60
N PHE A 146 5.86 1.99 -3.68
CA PHE A 146 6.43 1.19 -2.62
C PHE A 146 5.60 -0.04 -2.35
N ASP A 147 6.24 -1.20 -2.28
CA ASP A 147 5.54 -2.40 -1.84
C ASP A 147 6.47 -3.43 -1.19
N LEU A 148 5.93 -4.11 -0.19
CA LEU A 148 6.49 -5.35 0.33
C LEU A 148 5.95 -6.49 -0.52
N THR A 149 6.79 -7.00 -1.42
CA THR A 149 6.32 -7.94 -2.43
C THR A 149 6.12 -9.34 -1.86
N THR A 150 5.17 -10.08 -2.42
CA THR A 150 5.05 -11.53 -2.19
C THR A 150 5.98 -12.25 -3.18
N PRO A 151 7.09 -12.85 -2.73
CA PRO A 151 7.97 -13.59 -3.62
C PRO A 151 7.34 -14.95 -3.96
N GLY A 152 7.65 -15.43 -5.16
CA GLY A 152 7.20 -16.72 -5.64
C GLY A 152 8.21 -17.38 -6.57
N MET A 153 7.95 -18.64 -6.88
CA MET A 153 8.80 -19.48 -7.73
C MET A 153 7.92 -20.29 -8.68
N ILE A 154 8.33 -20.38 -9.95
CA ILE A 154 7.72 -21.28 -10.94
C ILE A 154 8.74 -22.36 -11.31
N GLU A 155 8.40 -23.61 -11.01
CA GLU A 155 9.22 -24.79 -11.33
C GLU A 155 8.37 -25.83 -12.07
N GLY A 156 8.48 -25.83 -13.40
CA GLY A 156 7.70 -26.73 -14.25
C GLY A 156 6.21 -26.43 -14.12
N SER A 157 5.47 -27.33 -13.50
CA SER A 157 4.03 -27.18 -13.24
C SER A 157 3.69 -26.72 -11.83
N THR A 158 4.68 -26.41 -11.00
CA THR A 158 4.48 -25.97 -9.62
C THR A 158 4.67 -24.47 -9.52
N ILE A 159 3.75 -23.82 -8.82
CA ILE A 159 3.90 -22.43 -8.36
C ILE A 159 3.97 -22.42 -6.85
N SER A 160 4.94 -21.70 -6.30
CA SER A 160 5.09 -21.47 -4.87
C SER A 160 5.01 -19.98 -4.57
N LEU A 161 4.36 -19.62 -3.46
CA LEU A 161 4.26 -18.25 -2.95
C LEU A 161 4.69 -18.22 -1.48
N VAL A 162 5.35 -17.14 -1.08
CA VAL A 162 5.65 -16.89 0.34
C VAL A 162 4.72 -15.81 0.87
N LEU A 163 3.78 -16.19 1.73
CA LEU A 163 2.85 -15.26 2.37
C LEU A 163 3.37 -14.85 3.75
N SER A 164 3.31 -13.58 4.09
CA SER A 164 3.99 -12.98 5.24
C SER A 164 3.07 -12.22 6.20
N GLU A 165 1.76 -12.39 6.07
CA GLU A 165 0.73 -11.76 6.90
C GLU A 165 0.50 -12.45 8.26
N LEU A 166 1.15 -13.59 8.53
CA LEU A 166 1.15 -14.26 9.83
C LEU A 166 2.38 -13.82 10.67
N THR A 167 2.57 -14.45 11.83
CA THR A 167 3.74 -14.18 12.69
C THR A 167 5.06 -14.58 12.07
N GLU A 168 5.04 -15.59 11.20
CA GLU A 168 6.19 -16.06 10.43
C GLU A 168 5.75 -16.29 8.98
N PRO A 169 6.64 -16.15 7.98
CA PRO A 169 6.31 -16.41 6.59
C PRO A 169 6.00 -17.89 6.35
N VAL A 170 5.02 -18.15 5.49
CA VAL A 170 4.64 -19.51 5.10
C VAL A 170 4.81 -19.66 3.59
N ILE A 171 5.55 -20.69 3.19
CA ILE A 171 5.69 -21.06 1.78
C ILE A 171 4.57 -22.04 1.44
N LEU A 172 3.74 -21.67 0.48
CA LEU A 172 2.61 -22.48 0.02
C LEU A 172 2.80 -22.79 -1.45
N SER A 173 2.44 -24.01 -1.87
CA SER A 173 2.65 -24.46 -3.25
C SER A 173 1.40 -25.08 -3.85
N GLY A 174 1.19 -24.85 -5.14
CA GLY A 174 0.14 -25.46 -5.96
C GLY A 174 0.75 -26.13 -7.18
N THR A 175 0.15 -27.24 -7.62
CA THR A 175 0.59 -27.99 -8.81
C THR A 175 -0.48 -27.94 -9.90
N PHE A 176 -0.02 -27.86 -11.14
CA PHE A 176 -0.85 -27.76 -12.33
C PHE A 176 -0.74 -29.03 -13.18
N THR A 177 -1.84 -29.75 -13.40
CA THR A 177 -1.83 -30.97 -14.23
C THR A 177 -2.17 -30.71 -15.70
N ASP A 178 -2.81 -29.58 -16.01
CA ASP A 178 -3.31 -29.24 -17.36
C ASP A 178 -2.97 -27.80 -17.70
N GLY A 179 -2.38 -27.53 -18.86
CA GLY A 179 -1.67 -26.28 -19.18
C GLY A 179 -2.47 -24.96 -19.10
N LYS A 180 -3.80 -24.99 -18.93
CA LYS A 180 -4.64 -23.79 -18.78
C LYS A 180 -5.78 -24.00 -17.78
N LYS A 181 -5.92 -23.10 -16.81
CA LYS A 181 -7.09 -22.99 -15.90
C LYS A 181 -7.40 -21.52 -15.65
N HIS A 182 -8.55 -21.21 -15.05
CA HIS A 182 -8.86 -19.83 -14.63
C HIS A 182 -8.19 -19.44 -13.30
N HIS A 183 -7.85 -20.42 -12.46
CA HIS A 183 -7.14 -20.24 -11.20
C HIS A 183 -6.27 -21.45 -10.87
N VAL A 184 -5.27 -21.25 -10.00
CA VAL A 184 -4.48 -22.30 -9.36
C VAL A 184 -4.84 -22.28 -7.87
N SER A 185 -5.35 -23.39 -7.35
CA SER A 185 -5.45 -23.58 -5.90
C SER A 185 -4.08 -23.97 -5.34
N ILE A 186 -3.69 -23.30 -4.27
CA ILE A 186 -2.43 -23.51 -3.58
C ILE A 186 -2.75 -24.27 -2.29
N ALA A 187 -2.03 -25.36 -2.02
CA ALA A 187 -2.24 -26.17 -0.85
C ALA A 187 -1.96 -25.35 0.42
N ALA A 188 -2.97 -25.22 1.27
CA ALA A 188 -2.93 -24.49 2.53
C ALA A 188 -3.88 -25.16 3.54
N GLY A 189 -3.74 -24.85 4.82
CA GLY A 189 -4.60 -25.36 5.88
C GLY A 189 -3.91 -25.37 7.24
N GLU A 190 -4.55 -25.98 8.24
CA GLU A 190 -4.03 -25.98 9.62
C GLU A 190 -2.66 -26.69 9.75
N ALA A 191 -2.29 -27.57 8.81
CA ALA A 191 -0.98 -28.21 8.80
C ALA A 191 0.19 -27.23 8.61
N THR A 192 -0.07 -26.06 8.00
CA THR A 192 0.91 -24.97 7.86
C THR A 192 0.70 -23.87 8.90
N ALA A 193 0.03 -24.19 10.02
CA ALA A 193 -0.23 -23.20 11.05
C ALA A 193 1.05 -22.77 11.76
N VAL A 194 1.19 -21.46 11.92
CA VAL A 194 2.23 -20.84 12.74
C VAL A 194 1.69 -20.52 14.12
N ALA A 195 2.58 -20.62 15.11
CA ALA A 195 2.26 -20.27 16.48
C ALA A 195 2.44 -18.76 16.72
N GLY A 196 1.59 -18.20 17.57
CA GLY A 196 1.70 -16.84 18.06
C GLY A 196 1.15 -16.71 19.46
N THR A 197 1.12 -15.49 19.97
CA THR A 197 0.43 -15.18 21.23
C THR A 197 -0.38 -13.90 21.07
N ARG A 198 -1.54 -13.84 21.73
CA ARG A 198 -2.37 -12.63 21.77
C ARG A 198 -2.95 -12.45 23.16
N THR A 199 -3.03 -11.20 23.60
CA THR A 199 -3.64 -10.83 24.87
C THR A 199 -5.13 -10.62 24.69
N PHE A 200 -5.93 -11.23 25.57
CA PHE A 200 -7.37 -11.07 25.64
C PHE A 200 -7.78 -10.59 27.03
N SER A 201 -8.93 -9.91 27.12
CA SER A 201 -9.61 -9.69 28.41
C SER A 201 -10.46 -10.92 28.71
N VAL A 202 -10.23 -11.54 29.86
CA VAL A 202 -10.94 -12.73 30.34
C VAL A 202 -11.51 -12.43 31.72
N GLY A 203 -12.83 -12.31 31.82
CA GLY A 203 -13.49 -11.89 33.07
C GLY A 203 -12.93 -10.57 33.64
N GLY A 204 -12.57 -9.61 32.76
CA GLY A 204 -11.99 -8.31 33.14
C GLY A 204 -10.50 -8.34 33.51
N LYS A 205 -9.82 -9.50 33.39
CA LYS A 205 -8.36 -9.62 33.58
C LYS A 205 -7.65 -9.81 32.24
N SER A 206 -6.49 -9.20 32.10
CA SER A 206 -5.64 -9.39 30.91
C SER A 206 -4.93 -10.75 30.97
N LEU A 207 -5.18 -11.62 29.99
CA LEU A 207 -4.57 -12.94 29.86
C LEU A 207 -3.93 -13.10 28.49
N ARG A 208 -2.66 -13.52 28.45
CA ARG A 208 -1.92 -13.81 27.21
C ARG A 208 -2.14 -15.27 26.83
N LEU A 209 -2.78 -15.50 25.69
CA LEU A 209 -3.15 -16.83 25.19
C LEU A 209 -2.32 -17.21 23.96
N PRO A 210 -1.91 -18.49 23.82
CA PRO A 210 -1.37 -19.00 22.57
C PRO A 210 -2.42 -18.94 21.46
N VAL A 211 -2.01 -18.59 20.26
CA VAL A 211 -2.86 -18.58 19.07
C VAL A 211 -2.21 -19.39 17.95
N LYS A 212 -3.04 -20.11 17.20
CA LYS A 212 -2.66 -20.72 15.91
C LYS A 212 -3.20 -19.84 14.80
N MET A 213 -2.40 -19.61 13.77
CA MET A 213 -2.82 -18.87 12.58
C MET A 213 -2.37 -19.62 11.33
N TRP A 214 -3.22 -19.66 10.31
CA TRP A 214 -2.90 -20.33 9.05
C TRP A 214 -3.66 -19.67 7.90
N TYR A 215 -3.20 -19.97 6.68
CA TYR A 215 -3.91 -19.61 5.46
C TYR A 215 -4.86 -20.73 5.05
N ASP A 216 -6.01 -20.35 4.51
CA ASP A 216 -6.99 -21.26 3.91
C ASP A 216 -7.46 -20.72 2.55
N ASN A 217 -8.03 -21.59 1.71
CA ASN A 217 -8.57 -21.24 0.39
C ASN A 217 -7.64 -20.36 -0.48
N VAL A 218 -6.34 -20.64 -0.48
CA VAL A 218 -5.35 -19.85 -1.23
C VAL A 218 -5.46 -20.14 -2.72
N GLN A 219 -5.71 -19.11 -3.53
CA GLN A 219 -5.90 -19.22 -4.97
C GLN A 219 -5.22 -18.07 -5.71
N ILE A 220 -4.60 -18.37 -6.85
CA ILE A 220 -4.05 -17.36 -7.77
C ILE A 220 -4.76 -17.43 -9.12
N SER A 221 -5.25 -16.30 -9.60
CA SER A 221 -5.99 -16.18 -10.88
C SER A 221 -5.34 -15.11 -11.76
N ALA A 222 -5.56 -15.15 -13.07
CA ALA A 222 -5.06 -14.10 -13.97
C ALA A 222 -5.76 -12.75 -13.71
N ALA A 223 -5.02 -11.65 -13.76
CA ALA A 223 -5.56 -10.29 -13.79
C ALA A 223 -4.76 -9.35 -14.68
N GLY A 224 -5.29 -8.96 -15.84
CA GLY A 224 -4.62 -8.01 -16.73
C GLY A 224 -3.19 -8.46 -17.07
N ASP A 225 -2.21 -7.68 -16.61
CA ASP A 225 -0.76 -7.89 -16.72
C ASP A 225 -0.11 -8.57 -15.48
N GLY A 226 -0.90 -8.93 -14.47
CA GLY A 226 -0.47 -9.62 -13.26
C GLY A 226 -1.46 -10.68 -12.77
N TYR A 227 -1.67 -10.74 -11.45
CA TYR A 227 -2.43 -11.81 -10.79
C TYR A 227 -3.38 -11.29 -9.71
N LEU A 228 -4.47 -12.04 -9.48
CA LEU A 228 -5.27 -11.95 -8.28
C LEU A 228 -4.82 -13.04 -7.33
N LEU A 229 -4.58 -12.68 -6.08
CA LEU A 229 -4.31 -13.62 -5.01
C LEU A 229 -5.44 -13.51 -3.99
N GLU A 230 -6.13 -14.63 -3.80
CA GLU A 230 -7.25 -14.81 -2.88
C GLU A 230 -6.82 -15.75 -1.77
N TYR A 231 -7.08 -15.40 -0.52
CA TYR A 231 -6.82 -16.28 0.63
C TYR A 231 -7.63 -15.86 1.86
N GLU A 232 -7.73 -16.77 2.81
CA GLU A 232 -8.31 -16.51 4.13
C GLU A 232 -7.23 -16.63 5.20
N ILE A 233 -7.20 -15.69 6.13
CA ILE A 233 -6.42 -15.85 7.36
C ILE A 233 -7.35 -16.38 8.44
N ARG A 234 -7.08 -17.61 8.89
CA ARG A 234 -7.78 -18.27 9.99
C ARG A 234 -6.96 -18.14 11.26
N ARG A 235 -7.66 -17.96 12.39
CA ARG A 235 -7.04 -17.79 13.71
C ARG A 235 -7.82 -18.60 14.73
N LYS A 236 -7.09 -19.18 15.69
CA LYS A 236 -7.70 -19.93 16.78
C LYS A 236 -6.90 -19.72 18.06
N ALA A 237 -7.54 -19.21 19.10
CA ALA A 237 -6.95 -19.13 20.43
C ALA A 237 -7.02 -20.49 21.11
N GLN A 238 -5.94 -20.84 21.82
CA GLN A 238 -5.91 -22.03 22.67
C GLN A 238 -6.32 -21.62 24.08
N LEU A 239 -7.56 -21.97 24.45
CA LEU A 239 -8.10 -21.66 25.76
C LEU A 239 -7.63 -22.70 26.79
N PRO A 240 -7.12 -22.27 27.96
CA PRO A 240 -6.94 -23.14 29.12
C PRO A 240 -8.26 -23.82 29.50
N ALA A 241 -8.19 -25.01 30.12
CA ALA A 241 -9.37 -25.80 30.45
C ALA A 241 -10.37 -25.10 31.40
N ASP A 242 -9.89 -24.14 32.19
CA ASP A 242 -10.64 -23.33 33.14
C ASP A 242 -11.21 -22.02 32.54
N VAL A 243 -10.87 -21.69 31.28
CA VAL A 243 -11.37 -20.51 30.57
C VAL A 243 -12.39 -20.91 29.52
N LYS A 244 -13.62 -20.40 29.62
CA LYS A 244 -14.65 -20.63 28.59
C LYS A 244 -14.57 -19.54 27.52
N ALA A 245 -14.87 -19.91 26.27
CA ALA A 245 -14.87 -18.98 25.14
C ALA A 245 -15.76 -17.73 25.36
N ALA A 246 -16.91 -17.90 26.02
CA ALA A 246 -17.83 -16.81 26.32
C ALA A 246 -17.28 -15.80 27.36
N ASP A 247 -16.27 -16.19 28.13
CA ASP A 247 -15.64 -15.33 29.14
C ASP A 247 -14.50 -14.49 28.55
N VAL A 248 -14.14 -14.73 27.28
CA VAL A 248 -13.06 -14.05 26.55
C VAL A 248 -13.65 -12.97 25.66
N ASP A 249 -13.43 -11.72 26.03
CA ASP A 249 -13.93 -10.57 25.29
C ASP A 249 -13.39 -10.60 23.85
N GLN A 250 -14.28 -10.39 22.87
CA GLN A 250 -13.98 -10.29 21.44
C GLN A 250 -13.33 -11.54 20.82
N LEU A 251 -13.37 -12.70 21.49
CA LEU A 251 -12.80 -13.93 20.94
C LEU A 251 -13.41 -14.30 19.59
N GLU A 252 -14.73 -14.29 19.48
CA GLU A 252 -15.45 -14.58 18.23
C GLU A 252 -15.03 -13.65 17.08
N ALA A 253 -14.88 -12.35 17.38
CA ALA A 253 -14.45 -11.37 16.39
C ALA A 253 -13.00 -11.60 15.94
N TYR A 254 -12.13 -12.09 16.85
CA TYR A 254 -10.75 -12.41 16.53
C TYR A 254 -10.60 -13.69 15.70
N GLU A 255 -11.36 -14.73 16.02
CA GLU A 255 -11.33 -16.03 15.32
C GLU A 255 -12.11 -16.02 14.00
N ARG A 256 -12.88 -14.95 13.73
CA ARG A 256 -13.55 -14.75 12.45
C ARG A 256 -12.52 -14.80 11.30
N PRO A 257 -12.78 -15.57 10.24
CA PRO A 257 -11.90 -15.63 9.08
C PRO A 257 -11.74 -14.24 8.47
N GLN A 258 -10.50 -13.83 8.21
CA GLN A 258 -10.25 -12.62 7.45
C GLN A 258 -10.05 -12.99 5.99
N LEU A 259 -11.05 -12.67 5.17
CA LEU A 259 -10.98 -12.84 3.73
C LEU A 259 -10.09 -11.75 3.12
N ARG A 260 -9.26 -12.12 2.15
CA ARG A 260 -8.45 -11.19 1.38
C ARG A 260 -8.47 -11.56 -0.10
N THR A 261 -8.76 -10.58 -0.94
CA THR A 261 -8.48 -10.63 -2.37
C THR A 261 -7.67 -9.39 -2.73
N GLU A 262 -6.48 -9.59 -3.26
CA GLU A 262 -5.60 -8.50 -3.66
C GLU A 262 -5.14 -8.70 -5.11
N ALA A 263 -5.10 -7.59 -5.86
CA ALA A 263 -4.62 -7.57 -7.24
C ALA A 263 -3.16 -7.10 -7.25
N PHE A 264 -2.31 -7.89 -7.88
CA PHE A 264 -0.88 -7.68 -7.94
C PHE A 264 -0.42 -7.52 -9.38
N GLY A 265 0.44 -6.54 -9.62
CA GLY A 265 1.34 -6.52 -10.76
C GLY A 265 2.46 -7.55 -10.58
N LEU A 266 3.05 -7.97 -11.70
CA LEU A 266 4.11 -8.98 -11.73
C LEU A 266 5.48 -8.34 -11.97
N ILE A 267 6.50 -8.80 -11.26
CA ILE A 267 7.92 -8.58 -11.56
C ILE A 267 8.54 -9.94 -11.84
N ASP A 268 8.83 -10.20 -13.11
CA ASP A 268 9.49 -11.42 -13.59
C ASP A 268 10.69 -11.10 -14.50
N LYS A 269 11.04 -9.82 -14.65
CA LYS A 269 12.12 -9.31 -15.49
C LYS A 269 12.83 -8.15 -14.82
N PHE A 270 14.14 -8.11 -15.03
CA PHE A 270 15.01 -7.04 -14.58
C PHE A 270 15.77 -6.45 -15.77
N ILE A 271 16.07 -5.17 -15.67
CA ILE A 271 16.93 -4.45 -16.62
C ILE A 271 18.31 -4.26 -15.98
N PRO A 272 19.37 -4.03 -16.78
CA PRO A 272 20.71 -3.87 -16.22
C PRO A 272 20.86 -2.69 -15.24
N GLY A 273 20.04 -1.65 -15.36
CA GLY A 273 20.14 -0.42 -14.57
C GLY A 273 21.24 0.55 -15.05
N PRO A 274 21.38 1.71 -14.38
CA PRO A 274 22.35 2.73 -14.76
C PRO A 274 23.79 2.32 -14.47
N VAL A 275 24.75 3.00 -15.09
CA VAL A 275 26.15 2.99 -14.63
C VAL A 275 26.25 3.98 -13.46
N ILE A 276 26.73 3.49 -12.32
CA ILE A 276 26.94 4.31 -11.12
C ILE A 276 28.36 4.87 -11.15
N ASN A 277 28.49 6.18 -11.00
CA ASN A 277 29.79 6.86 -10.94
C ASN A 277 30.14 7.29 -9.52
N ALA A 278 31.44 7.42 -9.25
CA ALA A 278 31.93 8.02 -8.00
C ALA A 278 31.40 9.45 -7.83
N GLY A 279 31.03 9.80 -6.59
CA GLY A 279 30.39 11.05 -6.21
C GLY A 279 28.88 11.12 -6.48
N GLU A 280 28.28 10.08 -7.08
CA GLU A 280 26.83 10.08 -7.29
C GLU A 280 26.06 9.77 -6.01
N LYS A 281 25.00 10.53 -5.78
CA LYS A 281 24.07 10.35 -4.67
C LYS A 281 22.70 9.93 -5.18
N TYR A 282 22.07 9.01 -4.45
CA TYR A 282 20.73 8.50 -4.73
C TYR A 282 19.90 8.51 -3.44
N TYR A 283 18.58 8.57 -3.59
CA TYR A 283 17.62 8.46 -2.51
C TYR A 283 16.74 7.23 -2.74
N SER A 284 16.68 6.32 -1.77
CA SER A 284 15.86 5.10 -1.87
C SER A 284 15.66 4.41 -0.54
N PHE A 285 14.67 3.52 -0.45
CA PHE A 285 14.44 2.67 0.71
C PHE A 285 15.43 1.50 0.76
N VAL A 286 16.30 1.49 1.77
CA VAL A 286 17.10 0.33 2.14
C VAL A 286 16.95 0.15 3.65
N LEU A 287 15.97 -0.68 4.04
CA LEU A 287 15.78 -1.03 5.43
C LEU A 287 16.95 -1.89 5.89
N LEU A 288 17.59 -1.47 6.96
CA LEU A 288 18.54 -2.27 7.71
C LEU A 288 18.14 -2.12 9.17
N ASP A 289 18.48 -3.08 10.05
CA ASP A 289 18.27 -3.05 11.51
C ASP A 289 19.11 -1.94 12.22
N PHE A 290 19.46 -0.94 11.45
CA PHE A 290 20.29 0.20 11.76
C PHE A 290 19.42 1.34 12.24
N ASN A 291 18.23 1.47 11.64
CA ASN A 291 17.25 2.48 11.98
C ASN A 291 16.80 2.32 13.44
N PRO A 292 17.13 3.28 14.32
CA PRO A 292 16.67 3.26 15.70
C PRO A 292 15.13 3.41 15.77
N ASP A 293 14.53 2.98 16.88
CA ASP A 293 13.05 2.90 17.08
C ASP A 293 12.27 4.20 16.79
N TRP A 294 12.95 5.35 16.73
CA TRP A 294 12.38 6.65 16.39
C TRP A 294 12.37 6.95 14.88
N VAL A 295 12.84 6.05 14.01
CA VAL A 295 12.68 6.16 12.55
C VAL A 295 11.51 5.29 12.11
N SER A 296 10.43 5.91 11.62
CA SER A 296 9.23 5.17 11.25
C SER A 296 9.47 4.31 10.01
N GLY A 297 9.19 3.01 10.13
CA GLY A 297 9.27 2.03 9.04
C GLY A 297 10.67 1.89 8.41
N GLY A 298 11.71 2.41 9.07
CA GLY A 298 13.08 2.48 8.57
C GLY A 298 13.23 3.18 7.22
N GLY A 299 12.75 4.43 7.15
CA GLY A 299 12.63 5.30 5.98
C GLY A 299 13.74 5.25 4.92
N ALA A 300 13.45 5.87 3.77
CA ALA A 300 14.40 6.04 2.68
C ALA A 300 15.70 6.68 3.17
N ASN A 301 16.79 6.23 2.57
CA ASN A 301 18.13 6.58 2.91
C ASN A 301 18.73 7.40 1.76
N THR A 302 19.73 8.19 2.12
CA THR A 302 20.67 8.76 1.16
C THR A 302 21.77 7.74 0.93
N ILE A 303 22.04 7.39 -0.33
CA ILE A 303 23.07 6.44 -0.75
C ILE A 303 24.08 7.22 -1.58
N GLU A 304 25.30 7.36 -1.09
CA GLU A 304 26.39 8.06 -1.76
C GLU A 304 27.46 7.06 -2.18
N PHE A 305 27.80 7.02 -3.47
CA PHE A 305 28.86 6.16 -3.99
C PHE A 305 30.15 6.97 -4.00
N SER A 306 31.01 6.79 -3.00
CA SER A 306 32.20 7.63 -2.79
C SER A 306 33.28 7.33 -3.84
N ASP A 307 33.47 6.06 -4.20
CA ASP A 307 34.41 5.64 -5.24
C ASP A 307 33.91 4.39 -6.00
N GLY A 308 34.82 3.73 -6.74
CA GLY A 308 34.50 2.58 -7.60
C GLY A 308 34.02 1.33 -6.87
N ASN A 309 34.18 1.23 -5.55
CA ASN A 309 33.72 0.08 -4.76
C ASN A 309 33.32 0.42 -3.31
N HIS A 310 33.38 1.67 -2.89
CA HIS A 310 32.91 2.11 -1.57
C HIS A 310 31.75 3.09 -1.71
N GLY A 311 30.94 3.14 -0.66
CA GLY A 311 29.86 4.09 -0.53
C GLY A 311 29.39 4.21 0.90
N THR A 312 28.46 5.13 1.10
CA THR A 312 27.91 5.48 2.39
C THR A 312 26.40 5.52 2.30
N ILE A 313 25.72 4.91 3.25
CA ILE A 313 24.28 5.06 3.45
C ILE A 313 24.04 5.92 4.69
N SER A 314 23.13 6.88 4.60
CA SER A 314 22.81 7.76 5.73
C SER A 314 21.35 8.17 5.78
N HIS A 315 20.90 8.46 7.00
CA HIS A 315 19.57 9.00 7.30
C HIS A 315 19.70 10.39 7.93
N HIS A 316 18.77 11.30 7.62
CA HIS A 316 18.83 12.69 8.06
C HIS A 316 17.72 13.01 9.08
N ASP A 317 18.10 13.56 10.23
CA ASP A 317 17.18 14.09 11.22
C ASP A 317 17.09 15.62 11.07
N LEU A 318 15.90 16.11 10.71
CA LEU A 318 15.66 17.54 10.48
C LEU A 318 15.85 18.39 11.74
N ILE A 319 15.62 17.83 12.93
CA ILE A 319 15.70 18.58 14.19
C ILE A 319 17.17 18.70 14.62
N LYS A 320 17.91 17.59 14.56
CA LYS A 320 19.33 17.56 14.94
C LYS A 320 20.25 18.18 13.88
N GLY A 321 19.76 18.35 12.65
CA GLY A 321 20.49 18.99 11.55
C GLY A 321 21.76 18.24 11.14
N LYS A 322 21.85 16.94 11.43
CA LYS A 322 22.98 16.06 11.11
C LYS A 322 22.45 14.72 10.58
N TYR A 323 23.32 13.97 9.90
CA TYR A 323 23.06 12.56 9.67
C TYR A 323 22.90 11.89 11.03
N SER A 324 21.69 11.42 11.30
CA SER A 324 21.39 10.74 12.54
C SER A 324 22.06 9.38 12.61
N GLU A 325 22.34 8.81 11.44
CA GLU A 325 23.07 7.59 11.27
C GLU A 325 23.79 7.59 9.92
N GLU A 326 24.99 7.03 9.90
CA GLU A 326 25.80 6.87 8.70
C GLU A 326 26.53 5.52 8.78
N ARG A 327 26.52 4.77 7.67
CA ARG A 327 27.24 3.51 7.55
C ARG A 327 27.94 3.38 6.22
N GLN A 328 29.15 2.85 6.29
CA GLN A 328 29.96 2.57 5.13
C GLN A 328 29.59 1.19 4.57
N PHE A 329 29.63 1.05 3.25
CA PHE A 329 29.47 -0.22 2.56
C PHE A 329 30.51 -0.34 1.45
N THR A 330 30.85 -1.57 1.10
CA THR A 330 31.45 -1.85 -0.21
C THR A 330 30.36 -2.23 -1.18
N TRP A 331 30.55 -1.96 -2.47
CA TRP A 331 29.58 -2.32 -3.48
C TRP A 331 30.24 -2.95 -4.71
N SER A 332 29.45 -3.76 -5.40
CA SER A 332 29.82 -4.35 -6.67
C SER A 332 28.62 -4.45 -7.59
N ARG A 333 28.88 -4.67 -8.88
CA ARG A 333 27.85 -4.91 -9.88
C ARG A 333 28.04 -6.29 -10.50
N ARG A 334 27.00 -7.11 -10.43
CA ARG A 334 26.97 -8.42 -11.09
C ARG A 334 26.79 -8.27 -12.59
N ALA A 335 27.08 -9.33 -13.34
CA ALA A 335 27.01 -9.33 -14.81
C ALA A 335 25.59 -9.06 -15.36
N ASP A 336 24.55 -9.39 -14.59
CA ASP A 336 23.15 -9.12 -14.89
C ASP A 336 22.72 -7.67 -14.57
N GLY A 337 23.62 -6.86 -14.03
CA GLY A 337 23.38 -5.47 -13.64
C GLY A 337 22.96 -5.28 -12.18
N THR A 338 22.72 -6.35 -11.43
CA THR A 338 22.37 -6.29 -10.00
C THR A 338 23.46 -5.57 -9.21
N LEU A 339 23.07 -4.56 -8.42
CA LEU A 339 23.97 -3.96 -7.43
C LEU A 339 23.94 -4.78 -6.15
N VAL A 340 25.12 -4.95 -5.56
CA VAL A 340 25.31 -5.62 -4.28
C VAL A 340 25.94 -4.61 -3.33
N TYR A 341 25.29 -4.37 -2.19
CA TYR A 341 25.80 -3.57 -1.08
C TYR A 341 26.20 -4.52 0.05
N ASP A 342 27.49 -4.56 0.38
CA ASP A 342 28.04 -5.34 1.48
C ASP A 342 28.40 -4.39 2.64
N PHE A 343 27.62 -4.50 3.72
CA PHE A 343 27.80 -3.73 4.96
C PHE A 343 28.72 -4.44 5.96
N GLY A 344 29.33 -5.57 5.57
CA GLY A 344 30.12 -6.43 6.43
C GLY A 344 29.25 -7.35 7.30
N PHE A 345 29.92 -8.26 8.02
CA PHE A 345 29.29 -9.18 8.99
C PHE A 345 28.16 -10.07 8.44
N GLY A 346 28.18 -10.35 7.12
CA GLY A 346 27.18 -11.17 6.45
C GLY A 346 25.89 -10.43 6.06
N ILE A 347 25.87 -9.10 6.16
CA ILE A 347 24.74 -8.27 5.73
C ILE A 347 24.95 -7.82 4.29
N GLU A 348 24.35 -8.56 3.35
CA GLU A 348 24.35 -8.24 1.92
C GLU A 348 22.95 -7.80 1.47
N VAL A 349 22.83 -6.57 0.99
CA VAL A 349 21.61 -6.08 0.32
C VAL A 349 21.82 -6.07 -1.18
N THR A 350 20.86 -6.58 -1.93
CA THR A 350 20.90 -6.51 -3.40
C THR A 350 19.83 -5.58 -3.95
N ALA A 351 20.15 -4.88 -5.04
CA ALA A 351 19.25 -4.01 -5.76
C ALA A 351 19.16 -4.46 -7.23
N ARG A 352 17.98 -4.94 -7.62
CA ARG A 352 17.68 -5.37 -8.99
C ARG A 352 16.75 -4.38 -9.66
N PHE A 353 17.14 -3.83 -10.80
CA PHE A 353 16.37 -2.78 -11.47
C PHE A 353 15.21 -3.36 -12.27
N ILE A 354 14.01 -2.86 -12.02
CA ILE A 354 12.78 -3.33 -12.68
C ILE A 354 12.55 -2.53 -13.97
N LYS A 355 12.49 -1.20 -13.86
CA LYS A 355 12.25 -0.28 -14.99
C LYS A 355 12.76 1.12 -14.67
N ALA A 356 12.97 1.93 -15.71
CA ALA A 356 13.21 3.36 -15.53
C ALA A 356 11.95 4.06 -15.03
N VAL A 357 12.13 5.09 -14.20
CA VAL A 357 11.09 6.02 -13.74
C VAL A 357 11.62 7.45 -13.85
N ASN A 358 10.77 8.44 -13.60
CA ASN A 358 11.17 9.84 -13.64
C ASN A 358 12.34 10.11 -12.67
N GLY A 359 13.46 10.63 -13.18
CA GLY A 359 14.66 10.91 -12.36
C GLY A 359 15.37 9.70 -11.75
N GLY A 360 15.03 8.45 -12.11
CA GLY A 360 15.62 7.28 -11.49
C GLY A 360 15.13 5.93 -12.02
N TYR A 361 15.13 4.94 -11.13
CA TYR A 361 14.71 3.57 -11.44
C TYR A 361 13.84 3.00 -10.34
N GLN A 362 12.85 2.19 -10.72
CA GLN A 362 12.18 1.31 -9.76
C GLN A 362 13.08 0.11 -9.51
N VAL A 363 13.31 -0.21 -8.24
CA VAL A 363 14.26 -1.24 -7.80
C VAL A 363 13.56 -2.22 -6.89
N LEU A 364 13.87 -3.51 -7.05
CA LEU A 364 13.59 -4.56 -6.06
C LEU A 364 14.82 -4.74 -5.18
N TYR A 365 14.69 -4.36 -3.91
CA TYR A 365 15.66 -4.65 -2.87
C TYR A 365 15.42 -6.03 -2.28
N SER A 366 16.49 -6.80 -2.12
CA SER A 366 16.48 -8.02 -1.29
C SER A 366 17.33 -7.75 -0.06
N ILE A 367 16.70 -7.78 1.11
CA ILE A 367 17.27 -7.36 2.40
C ILE A 367 17.21 -8.56 3.37
N PRO A 368 18.33 -8.96 3.99
CA PRO A 368 18.32 -9.97 5.05
C PRO A 368 17.46 -9.51 6.23
N ASP A 369 16.60 -10.39 6.71
CA ASP A 369 15.72 -10.12 7.86
C ASP A 369 15.77 -11.31 8.84
N PRO A 370 16.11 -11.10 10.13
CA PRO A 370 16.22 -12.18 11.11
C PRO A 370 14.93 -12.99 11.33
N ASN A 371 13.76 -12.39 11.09
CA ASN A 371 12.46 -13.01 11.34
C ASN A 371 11.88 -13.70 10.10
N VAL A 372 12.18 -13.18 8.90
CA VAL A 372 11.60 -13.67 7.64
C VAL A 372 12.63 -14.23 6.65
N GLY A 373 13.91 -14.25 7.00
CA GLY A 373 15.02 -14.68 6.15
C GLY A 373 15.44 -13.60 5.16
N MET A 374 14.59 -13.35 4.16
CA MET A 374 14.79 -12.29 3.16
C MET A 374 13.51 -11.49 2.97
N ARG A 375 13.60 -10.18 3.11
CA ARG A 375 12.54 -9.22 2.79
C ARG A 375 12.78 -8.65 1.40
N TYR A 376 11.73 -8.65 0.58
CA TYR A 376 11.76 -8.10 -0.76
C TYR A 376 10.91 -6.84 -0.84
N VAL A 377 11.53 -5.73 -1.25
CA VAL A 377 10.91 -4.41 -1.22
C VAL A 377 11.08 -3.71 -2.55
N VAL A 378 9.98 -3.25 -3.13
CA VAL A 378 10.00 -2.38 -4.30
C VAL A 378 10.02 -0.94 -3.84
N HIS A 379 10.95 -0.15 -4.35
CA HIS A 379 10.99 1.30 -4.14
C HIS A 379 11.73 2.02 -5.28
N ASP A 380 11.52 3.32 -5.39
CA ASP A 380 12.26 4.14 -6.34
C ASP A 380 13.65 4.52 -5.81
N MET A 381 14.67 4.24 -6.62
CA MET A 381 16.03 4.74 -6.47
C MET A 381 16.22 5.95 -7.38
N VAL A 382 16.19 7.14 -6.77
CA VAL A 382 16.16 8.42 -7.49
C VAL A 382 17.51 9.09 -7.37
N LYS A 383 18.07 9.60 -8.48
CA LYS A 383 19.36 10.29 -8.47
C LYS A 383 19.24 11.69 -7.84
N ASP A 384 20.25 12.12 -7.11
CA ASP A 384 20.38 13.49 -6.60
C ASP A 384 20.63 14.47 -7.75
N ALA A 385 19.56 15.03 -8.30
CA ALA A 385 19.58 15.97 -9.41
C ALA A 385 18.47 17.04 -9.26
N PRO A 386 18.53 17.89 -8.21
CA PRO A 386 17.44 18.80 -7.88
C PRO A 386 17.04 19.69 -9.06
N VAL A 387 15.74 19.80 -9.30
CA VAL A 387 15.19 20.71 -10.31
C VAL A 387 14.97 22.08 -9.69
N ALA A 388 15.27 23.14 -10.45
CA ALA A 388 15.01 24.50 -10.02
C ALA A 388 13.49 24.70 -9.85
N VAL A 389 13.05 24.86 -8.60
CA VAL A 389 11.70 25.29 -8.24
C VAL A 389 11.75 26.70 -7.68
N THR A 390 10.70 27.48 -7.91
CA THR A 390 10.62 28.89 -7.50
C THR A 390 9.36 29.14 -6.68
N GLU A 391 9.30 30.28 -6.00
CA GLU A 391 8.10 30.72 -5.28
C GLU A 391 6.87 30.84 -6.18
N ALA A 392 7.05 31.00 -7.49
CA ALA A 392 5.96 31.04 -8.45
C ALA A 392 5.51 29.64 -8.91
N SER A 393 6.39 28.63 -8.87
CA SER A 393 6.11 27.29 -9.40
C SER A 393 5.70 26.24 -8.36
N VAL A 394 6.02 26.48 -7.09
CA VAL A 394 5.69 25.60 -5.96
C VAL A 394 4.23 25.69 -5.51
N PRO A 395 3.56 26.85 -5.55
CA PRO A 395 2.16 26.91 -5.16
C PRO A 395 1.25 26.00 -6.00
N GLY A 396 0.35 25.30 -5.32
CA GLY A 396 -0.66 24.42 -5.92
C GLY A 396 -1.04 23.24 -5.02
N SER A 397 -2.00 22.46 -5.48
CA SER A 397 -2.44 21.22 -4.85
C SER A 397 -1.73 20.02 -5.46
N TYR A 398 -1.26 19.13 -4.59
CA TYR A 398 -0.50 17.93 -4.91
C TYR A 398 -1.18 16.70 -4.33
N VAL A 399 -1.05 15.59 -5.03
CA VAL A 399 -1.40 14.25 -4.54
C VAL A 399 -0.18 13.34 -4.63
N PHE A 400 0.02 12.52 -3.62
CA PHE A 400 1.07 11.50 -3.60
C PHE A 400 0.61 10.27 -2.83
N THR A 401 1.05 9.09 -3.25
CA THR A 401 0.74 7.85 -2.54
C THR A 401 1.63 7.71 -1.31
N SER A 402 1.04 7.40 -0.17
CA SER A 402 1.68 7.27 1.13
C SER A 402 2.67 6.09 1.17
N SER A 403 3.40 5.96 2.28
CA SER A 403 4.36 4.88 2.49
C SER A 403 3.73 3.49 2.60
N ASP A 404 2.41 3.38 2.69
CA ASP A 404 1.70 2.09 2.57
C ASP A 404 1.54 1.63 1.10
N GLY A 405 1.91 2.48 0.13
CA GLY A 405 1.78 2.23 -1.29
C GLY A 405 0.34 2.24 -1.82
N LEU A 406 -0.66 2.56 -1.00
CA LEU A 406 -2.07 2.33 -1.28
C LEU A 406 -3.00 3.53 -1.02
N THR A 407 -2.64 4.38 -0.07
CA THR A 407 -3.43 5.55 0.35
C THR A 407 -2.87 6.80 -0.30
N ASP A 408 -3.72 7.66 -0.88
CA ASP A 408 -3.26 8.92 -1.45
C ASP A 408 -3.39 10.05 -0.42
N ILE A 409 -2.36 10.89 -0.33
CA ILE A 409 -2.31 12.07 0.55
C ILE A 409 -2.39 13.32 -0.32
N HIS A 410 -3.22 14.26 0.12
CA HIS A 410 -3.36 15.56 -0.50
C HIS A 410 -2.67 16.64 0.33
N MET A 411 -1.96 17.54 -0.36
CA MET A 411 -1.34 18.69 0.27
C MET A 411 -1.41 19.90 -0.66
N THR A 412 -1.74 21.07 -0.12
CA THR A 412 -1.76 22.31 -0.89
C THR A 412 -0.78 23.31 -0.32
N LEU A 413 0.14 23.79 -1.16
CA LEU A 413 1.04 24.89 -0.84
C LEU A 413 0.47 26.17 -1.45
N HIS A 414 0.10 27.13 -0.63
CA HIS A 414 -0.53 28.36 -1.10
C HIS A 414 0.49 29.43 -1.45
N LYS A 415 0.09 30.38 -2.31
CA LYS A 415 0.95 31.51 -2.72
C LYS A 415 1.33 32.42 -1.55
N ASP A 416 0.46 32.52 -0.55
CA ASP A 416 0.65 33.31 0.68
C ASP A 416 1.51 32.62 1.73
N LYS A 417 2.18 31.52 1.37
CA LYS A 417 3.06 30.72 2.24
C LYS A 417 2.33 29.91 3.30
N THR A 418 1.01 29.76 3.20
CA THR A 418 0.26 28.83 4.04
C THR A 418 0.20 27.44 3.41
N VAL A 419 -0.11 26.43 4.22
CA VAL A 419 -0.32 25.04 3.80
C VAL A 419 -1.71 24.61 4.22
N SER A 420 -2.42 23.93 3.32
CA SER A 420 -3.69 23.28 3.64
C SER A 420 -3.60 21.77 3.44
N GLY A 421 -4.18 21.05 4.39
CA GLY A 421 -4.09 19.61 4.57
C GLY A 421 -4.84 19.21 5.85
N SER A 422 -4.16 18.49 6.75
CA SER A 422 -4.77 17.99 8.00
C SER A 422 -4.74 19.01 9.14
N VAL A 423 -3.65 19.75 9.34
CA VAL A 423 -3.52 20.91 10.25
C VAL A 423 -3.03 22.08 9.39
N GLY A 424 -3.58 23.28 9.57
CA GLY A 424 -3.03 24.46 8.91
C GLY A 424 -1.55 24.66 9.26
N GLY A 425 -0.78 25.28 8.37
CA GLY A 425 0.63 25.54 8.60
C GLY A 425 1.25 26.48 7.58
N HIS A 426 2.57 26.52 7.54
CA HIS A 426 3.33 27.44 6.69
C HIS A 426 4.45 26.75 5.92
N TRP A 427 4.99 27.42 4.88
CA TRP A 427 6.14 26.96 4.12
C TRP A 427 7.06 28.08 3.64
N PHE A 428 8.34 27.78 3.44
CA PHE A 428 9.36 28.68 2.91
C PHE A 428 10.48 27.90 2.19
N PHE A 429 11.41 28.61 1.56
CA PHE A 429 12.62 28.02 0.96
C PHE A 429 13.79 28.10 1.92
N ASP A 430 14.50 26.98 2.10
CA ASP A 430 15.78 27.00 2.80
C ASP A 430 16.94 27.46 1.89
N THR A 431 18.15 27.53 2.45
CA THR A 431 19.34 27.97 1.73
C THR A 431 19.78 27.04 0.60
N ASN A 432 19.29 25.79 0.59
CA ASN A 432 19.60 24.81 -0.45
C ASN A 432 18.53 24.80 -1.56
N GLY A 433 17.51 25.66 -1.46
CA GLY A 433 16.39 25.69 -2.39
C GLY A 433 15.35 24.60 -2.14
N ASP A 434 15.40 23.93 -0.98
CA ASP A 434 14.39 22.95 -0.58
C ASP A 434 13.19 23.68 0.03
N VAL A 435 11.99 23.14 -0.16
CA VAL A 435 10.77 23.67 0.47
C VAL A 435 10.65 23.09 1.86
N VAL A 436 10.76 23.95 2.88
CA VAL A 436 10.47 23.59 4.26
C VAL A 436 9.03 23.94 4.56
N SER A 437 8.25 22.98 5.07
CA SER A 437 6.88 23.18 5.52
C SER A 437 6.75 22.71 6.96
N PHE A 438 5.89 23.38 7.73
CA PHE A 438 5.64 23.00 9.11
C PHE A 438 4.18 23.22 9.53
N GLU A 439 3.70 22.34 10.40
CA GLU A 439 2.39 22.35 11.02
C GLU A 439 2.58 22.02 12.51
N CYS A 440 2.31 22.96 13.40
CA CYS A 440 2.58 22.80 14.84
C CYS A 440 1.47 23.45 15.68
N THR A 441 1.11 22.82 16.79
CA THR A 441 0.15 23.37 17.77
C THR A 441 0.63 23.12 19.20
N ASP A 442 0.46 24.12 20.06
CA ASP A 442 0.68 23.95 21.50
C ASP A 442 -0.38 23.05 22.16
N LEU A 443 -0.23 22.77 23.47
CA LEU A 443 -1.21 21.99 24.24
C LEU A 443 -2.64 22.59 24.27
N ASN A 444 -2.79 23.88 23.98
CA ASN A 444 -4.10 24.53 23.90
C ASN A 444 -4.70 24.47 22.48
N GLY A 445 -4.02 23.81 21.55
CA GLY A 445 -4.43 23.71 20.15
C GLY A 445 -4.17 24.99 19.35
N ARG A 446 -3.38 25.94 19.88
CA ARG A 446 -3.01 27.17 19.16
C ARG A 446 -1.91 26.86 18.17
N GLU A 447 -2.12 27.27 16.92
CA GLU A 447 -1.14 27.15 15.85
C GLU A 447 0.13 27.97 16.15
N LEU A 448 1.29 27.35 15.95
CA LEU A 448 2.60 27.99 15.99
C LEU A 448 2.95 28.45 14.57
N SER A 449 2.81 29.74 14.30
CA SER A 449 2.98 30.31 12.94
C SER A 449 4.44 30.65 12.58
N ARG A 450 5.39 30.42 13.48
CA ARG A 450 6.82 30.67 13.26
C ARG A 450 7.59 29.35 13.25
N TYR A 451 8.53 29.24 12.31
CA TYR A 451 9.32 28.03 12.14
C TYR A 451 10.15 27.72 13.39
N GLU A 452 10.74 28.74 14.01
CA GLU A 452 11.57 28.58 15.20
C GLU A 452 10.75 28.08 16.41
N ASP A 453 9.53 28.58 16.58
CA ASP A 453 8.64 28.12 17.66
C ASP A 453 8.24 26.66 17.44
N CYS A 454 7.96 26.29 16.19
CA CYS A 454 7.68 24.91 15.81
C CYS A 454 8.91 24.00 15.97
N LEU A 455 10.11 24.46 15.63
CA LEU A 455 11.35 23.72 15.83
C LEU A 455 11.64 23.50 17.32
N ASN A 456 11.52 24.56 18.14
CA ASN A 456 11.71 24.49 19.59
C ASN A 456 10.70 23.56 20.28
N SER A 457 9.54 23.32 19.67
CA SER A 457 8.56 22.38 20.20
C SER A 457 9.10 20.93 20.26
N PHE A 458 10.08 20.58 19.41
CA PHE A 458 10.75 19.27 19.45
C PHE A 458 11.72 19.11 20.62
N ASP A 459 12.28 20.21 21.14
CA ASP A 459 13.10 20.21 22.37
C ASP A 459 12.22 20.15 23.64
N HIS A 460 10.94 20.51 23.51
CA HIS A 460 9.98 20.63 24.62
C HIS A 460 8.66 19.93 24.31
N LEU A 461 8.75 18.65 23.93
CA LEU A 461 7.60 17.81 23.55
C LEU A 461 6.44 17.84 24.55
N SER A 462 6.73 18.00 25.85
CA SER A 462 5.72 18.13 26.91
C SER A 462 4.81 19.37 26.78
N THR A 463 5.12 20.31 25.90
CA THR A 463 4.37 21.55 25.67
C THR A 463 3.71 21.61 24.30
N SER A 464 3.86 20.56 23.48
CA SER A 464 3.27 20.46 22.15
C SER A 464 2.15 19.43 22.12
N ALA A 465 1.01 19.77 21.50
CA ALA A 465 -0.02 18.79 21.16
C ALA A 465 0.30 18.06 19.85
N PHE A 466 0.96 18.77 18.93
CA PHE A 466 1.30 18.27 17.61
C PHE A 466 2.44 19.10 17.02
N SER A 467 3.45 18.42 16.48
CA SER A 467 4.53 19.06 15.76
C SER A 467 4.89 18.27 14.53
N HIS A 468 4.98 18.93 13.38
CA HIS A 468 5.38 18.32 12.13
C HIS A 468 6.20 19.32 11.32
N ILE A 469 7.48 19.02 11.13
CA ILE A 469 8.36 19.77 10.22
C ILE A 469 8.77 18.82 9.11
N ARG A 470 8.71 19.29 7.87
CA ARG A 470 9.11 18.54 6.67
C ARG A 470 9.95 19.39 5.73
N ARG A 471 10.91 18.74 5.08
CA ARG A 471 11.74 19.32 4.02
C ARG A 471 11.52 18.52 2.74
N LEU A 472 11.18 19.25 1.66
CA LEU A 472 10.85 18.70 0.36
C LEU A 472 11.91 19.14 -0.64
N ARG A 473 12.65 18.18 -1.19
CA ARG A 473 13.54 18.42 -2.33
C ARG A 473 12.92 17.85 -3.61
N PHE A 474 12.67 18.72 -4.58
CA PHE A 474 12.16 18.32 -5.89
C PHE A 474 13.33 17.81 -6.74
N MET A 475 13.36 16.51 -6.96
CA MET A 475 14.46 15.79 -7.63
C MET A 475 14.29 15.69 -9.14
N HIS A 476 13.05 15.71 -9.61
CA HIS A 476 12.73 15.62 -11.03
C HIS A 476 11.36 16.21 -11.29
N LYS A 477 11.14 16.70 -12.52
CA LYS A 477 9.84 17.16 -13.00
C LYS A 477 9.62 16.70 -14.43
N ASP A 478 8.44 16.15 -14.69
CA ASP A 478 7.93 15.86 -16.02
C ASP A 478 6.44 16.21 -16.09
N GLY A 479 6.11 17.27 -16.82
CA GLY A 479 4.76 17.84 -16.84
C GLY A 479 4.28 18.24 -15.44
N GLN A 480 3.23 17.56 -14.97
CA GLN A 480 2.65 17.73 -13.62
C GLN A 480 3.17 16.71 -12.60
N ASN A 481 4.05 15.80 -13.01
CA ASN A 481 4.61 14.77 -12.14
C ASN A 481 5.98 15.22 -11.60
N TYR A 482 6.21 14.94 -10.33
CA TYR A 482 7.41 15.30 -9.60
C TYR A 482 7.93 14.09 -8.84
N GLN A 483 9.25 13.95 -8.80
CA GLN A 483 9.92 13.02 -7.90
C GLN A 483 10.42 13.87 -6.73
N VAL A 484 9.98 13.57 -5.50
CA VAL A 484 10.23 14.42 -4.32
C VAL A 484 10.88 13.60 -3.24
N LYS A 485 12.04 14.04 -2.74
CA LYS A 485 12.58 13.57 -1.47
C LYS A 485 11.85 14.30 -0.35
N TYR A 486 11.31 13.53 0.58
CA TYR A 486 10.54 14.00 1.71
C TYR A 486 11.23 13.56 2.99
N ASP A 487 11.81 14.51 3.72
CA ASP A 487 12.24 14.28 5.09
C ASP A 487 11.23 14.95 6.03
N ALA A 488 10.92 14.34 7.17
CA ALA A 488 10.07 14.93 8.18
C ALA A 488 10.43 14.47 9.60
N SER A 489 10.10 15.31 10.58
CA SER A 489 10.10 15.00 12.00
C SER A 489 8.71 15.29 12.55
N VAL A 490 8.18 14.39 13.38
CA VAL A 490 6.78 14.36 13.76
C VAL A 490 6.61 13.96 15.23
N TYR A 491 5.71 14.65 15.93
CA TYR A 491 5.29 14.36 17.29
C TYR A 491 3.79 14.62 17.49
N GLY A 492 3.15 13.85 18.38
CA GLY A 492 1.78 14.09 18.85
C GLY A 492 0.71 13.14 18.29
N GLU A 493 -0.50 13.27 18.85
CA GLU A 493 -1.57 12.25 18.82
C GLU A 493 -2.11 11.90 17.43
N ARG A 494 -1.96 12.78 16.44
CA ARG A 494 -2.44 12.52 15.06
C ARG A 494 -1.72 11.37 14.36
N PHE A 495 -0.54 10.96 14.86
CA PHE A 495 0.23 9.83 14.33
C PHE A 495 0.31 8.63 15.28
N GLN A 496 -0.51 8.59 16.35
CA GLN A 496 -0.51 7.52 17.36
C GLN A 496 0.88 7.26 18.01
N VAL A 497 1.72 8.28 18.09
CA VAL A 497 3.03 8.18 18.75
C VAL A 497 2.82 8.33 20.25
N VAL A 498 2.79 7.21 20.95
CA VAL A 498 2.65 7.19 22.42
C VAL A 498 4.02 7.17 23.12
N ASN A 499 5.12 7.10 22.35
CA ASN A 499 6.48 7.16 22.88
C ASN A 499 6.89 8.61 23.19
N ARG A 500 7.71 8.78 24.22
CA ARG A 500 8.11 10.08 24.79
C ARG A 500 9.00 10.94 23.88
N ASP A 501 9.30 10.47 22.68
CA ASP A 501 10.18 11.15 21.71
C ASP A 501 9.46 11.34 20.36
N TYR A 502 9.95 12.25 19.53
CA TYR A 502 9.46 12.41 18.15
C TYR A 502 9.98 11.29 17.26
N PHE A 503 9.34 11.07 16.12
CA PHE A 503 9.84 10.16 15.09
C PHE A 503 10.18 10.90 13.81
N THR A 504 11.02 10.29 12.98
CA THR A 504 11.38 10.83 11.68
C THR A 504 10.87 9.94 10.54
N ILE A 505 10.62 10.59 9.41
CA ILE A 505 10.23 10.00 8.14
C ILE A 505 11.25 10.49 7.12
N SER A 506 11.79 9.60 6.31
CA SER A 506 12.48 9.97 5.08
C SER A 506 11.92 9.09 3.98
N TRP A 507 11.57 9.64 2.82
CA TRP A 507 10.93 8.90 1.74
C TRP A 507 11.21 9.52 0.38
N THR A 508 11.03 8.74 -0.70
CA THR A 508 10.89 9.32 -2.04
C THR A 508 9.47 9.10 -2.53
N TYR A 509 8.79 10.20 -2.85
CA TYR A 509 7.41 10.17 -3.31
C TYR A 509 7.32 10.58 -4.78
N ARG A 510 6.35 9.99 -5.48
CA ARG A 510 5.87 10.49 -6.77
C ARG A 510 4.70 11.42 -6.53
N TRP A 511 4.94 12.72 -6.70
CA TRP A 511 3.92 13.75 -6.51
C TRP A 511 3.31 14.11 -7.84
N ARG A 512 2.00 14.32 -7.87
CA ARG A 512 1.29 14.84 -9.04
C ARG A 512 0.57 16.13 -8.67
N ARG A 513 0.86 17.21 -9.38
CA ARG A 513 0.13 18.47 -9.25
C ARG A 513 -1.24 18.33 -9.91
N ILE A 514 -2.29 18.69 -9.18
CA ILE A 514 -3.70 18.50 -9.59
C ILE A 514 -4.45 19.81 -9.83
N GLY A 515 -3.83 20.96 -9.54
CA GLY A 515 -4.43 22.28 -9.73
C GLY A 515 -3.81 23.33 -8.81
N ASP A 516 -4.40 24.52 -8.82
CA ASP A 516 -4.03 25.60 -7.90
C ASP A 516 -4.79 25.51 -6.57
N GLU A 517 -5.97 24.90 -6.57
CA GLU A 517 -6.81 24.62 -5.40
C GLU A 517 -7.30 23.16 -5.44
N LEU A 518 -7.67 22.61 -4.27
CA LEU A 518 -8.27 21.28 -4.22
C LEU A 518 -9.59 21.29 -5.01
N PRO A 519 -9.83 20.33 -5.91
CA PRO A 519 -11.12 20.20 -6.56
C PRO A 519 -12.21 20.14 -5.48
N SER A 520 -13.26 20.95 -5.62
CA SER A 520 -14.34 21.12 -4.61
C SER A 520 -15.04 19.81 -4.20
N VAL A 521 -14.84 18.73 -4.96
CA VAL A 521 -15.34 17.37 -4.67
C VAL A 521 -14.43 16.58 -3.71
N ALA A 522 -13.13 16.91 -3.62
CA ALA A 522 -12.17 16.27 -2.71
C ALA A 522 -12.18 16.87 -1.28
N ALA A 523 -12.80 18.05 -1.11
CA ALA A 523 -12.94 18.67 0.21
C ALA A 523 -13.79 17.84 1.19
N ARG A 524 -14.57 16.86 0.71
CA ARG A 524 -15.33 15.94 1.56
C ARG A 524 -14.59 14.65 1.94
N SER A 525 -13.51 14.27 1.26
CA SER A 525 -12.69 13.10 1.64
C SER A 525 -11.49 13.48 2.51
N ALA A 526 -11.02 14.74 2.44
CA ALA A 526 -9.99 15.26 3.33
C ALA A 526 -10.44 15.32 4.81
N SER A 527 -11.76 15.29 5.09
CA SER A 527 -12.31 15.25 6.45
C SER A 527 -12.42 13.85 7.06
N THR A 528 -12.24 12.77 6.28
CA THR A 528 -12.50 11.39 6.76
C THR A 528 -11.34 10.74 7.50
N PHE A 529 -10.15 11.34 7.52
CA PHE A 529 -9.11 11.00 8.51
C PHE A 529 -9.27 11.76 9.84
N GLY A 530 -10.30 12.62 9.97
CA GLY A 530 -10.51 13.49 11.13
C GLY A 530 -11.73 13.19 12.01
N GLN A 531 -12.55 12.17 11.74
CA GLN A 531 -13.78 11.90 12.51
C GLN A 531 -14.07 10.42 12.85
N ALA A 532 -13.04 9.56 12.93
CA ALA A 532 -13.17 8.22 13.51
C ALA A 532 -12.59 8.09 14.94
N ALA A 533 -12.38 9.21 15.64
CA ALA A 533 -11.93 9.24 17.05
C ALA A 533 -12.90 9.97 17.99
N GLY A 534 -14.19 10.02 17.61
CA GLY A 534 -15.21 10.76 18.35
C GLY A 534 -16.47 9.95 18.61
N ALA A 535 -16.36 8.79 19.28
CA ALA A 535 -17.38 8.23 20.18
C ALA A 535 -16.99 6.83 20.66
N ARG A 536 -16.22 6.77 21.76
CA ARG A 536 -16.46 5.84 22.89
C ARG A 536 -15.58 6.29 24.04
N GLN A 537 -16.18 7.06 24.95
CA GLN A 537 -15.67 7.21 26.30
C GLN A 537 -15.47 5.81 26.91
N PHE A 538 -14.23 5.38 27.07
CA PHE A 538 -13.89 4.39 28.09
C PHE A 538 -13.13 5.12 29.20
N ASN A 539 -13.89 5.43 30.25
CA ASN A 539 -13.38 5.81 31.56
C ASN A 539 -12.56 4.64 32.11
N LEU A 540 -11.24 4.80 32.24
CA LEU A 540 -10.45 4.04 33.21
C LEU A 540 -9.63 5.04 34.04
N ARG A 541 -10.29 5.53 35.09
CA ARG A 541 -9.63 6.04 36.29
C ARG A 541 -8.98 4.86 37.04
N ASN A 542 -7.89 5.20 37.72
CA ASN A 542 -7.20 4.47 38.79
C ASN A 542 -6.26 3.37 38.29
N SER A 543 -5.02 3.23 38.78
CA SER A 543 -4.33 3.86 39.92
C SER A 543 -2.94 3.23 39.97
N HIS A 544 -1.87 3.98 40.18
CA HIS A 544 -0.69 3.53 40.93
C HIS A 544 0.02 4.79 41.47
N GLU A 545 -0.49 5.30 42.59
CA GLU A 545 0.31 6.08 43.54
C GLU A 545 1.16 5.09 44.34
N ILE A 546 2.48 5.25 44.31
CA ILE A 546 3.39 4.67 45.30
C ILE A 546 3.69 5.79 46.30
N ILE A 547 3.11 5.67 47.50
CA ILE A 547 3.47 6.48 48.65
C ILE A 547 4.66 5.80 49.35
N LEU A 548 5.79 6.50 49.41
CA LEU A 548 6.86 6.24 50.37
C LEU A 548 6.74 7.24 51.52
N ALA A 549 6.60 6.74 52.75
CA ALA A 549 6.89 7.50 53.95
C ALA A 549 7.50 6.60 55.04
N LYS A 550 8.75 6.96 55.38
CA LYS A 550 9.68 6.45 56.41
C LYS A 550 10.42 5.15 56.14
#